data_AF-A0A4Y7TI75-F1
#
_entry.id   AF-A0A4Y7TI75-F1
#
_cell.length_a   1.000
_cell.length_b   1.000
_cell.length_c   1.000
_cell.angle_alpha   90.00
_cell.angle_beta   90.00
_cell.angle_gamma   90.00
#
_symmetry.space_group_name_H-M   'P 1'
#
loop_
_entity.id
_entity.type
_entity.pdbx_description
1 polymer ?
#
loop_
_entity_poly.entity_id
_entity_poly.type
_entity_poly.pdbx_seq_one_letter_code
_entity_poly.pdbx_strand_id
1 'polypeptide(L)'
;MSLHFLKTKLCLGCSKGFEIVDLETLETQPLLDFLLCYDEFAFYVEKSGRRSKANFFVHWEGAPVGFALQVPYVLAFDPMFVEVRHIETGVLSQVIQGRHMRLLFADRPPSLGSTGDNMARNPSSYPPQRVG
;
A
#
# COMPACT_ATOMS: atom_id res chain seq x y z
N MET A 1 12.68 -18.40 -4.04
CA MET A 1 13.23 -17.36 -3.15
C MET A 1 12.85 -16.04 -3.77
N SER A 2 12.13 -15.18 -3.05
CA SER A 2 11.71 -13.85 -3.51
C SER A 2 12.33 -12.78 -2.62
N LEU A 3 12.66 -11.65 -3.21
CA LEU A 3 13.27 -10.51 -2.54
C LEU A 3 12.42 -9.29 -2.86
N HIS A 4 11.93 -8.64 -1.81
CA HIS A 4 11.08 -7.47 -1.93
C HIS A 4 11.68 -6.31 -1.13
N PHE A 5 11.91 -5.19 -1.79
CA PHE A 5 12.25 -3.94 -1.13
C PHE A 5 10.96 -3.26 -0.68
N LEU A 6 10.80 -3.15 0.64
CA LEU A 6 9.93 -2.18 1.28
C LEU A 6 10.76 -0.92 1.52
N LYS A 7 10.12 0.24 1.67
CA LYS A 7 10.75 1.57 1.76
C LYS A 7 12.16 1.59 2.37
N THR A 8 12.31 1.14 3.62
CA THR A 8 13.60 0.99 4.32
C THR A 8 13.86 -0.47 4.73
N LYS A 9 13.09 -1.45 4.25
CA LYS A 9 13.18 -2.83 4.73
C LYS A 9 13.34 -3.82 3.59
N LEU A 10 14.19 -4.82 3.77
CA LEU A 10 14.36 -5.92 2.85
C LEU A 10 13.55 -7.12 3.36
N CYS A 11 12.55 -7.55 2.60
CA CYS A 11 11.82 -8.78 2.85
C CYS A 11 12.40 -9.92 1.98
N LEU A 12 12.90 -10.96 2.63
CA LEU A 12 13.46 -12.16 2.02
C LEU A 12 12.48 -13.31 2.22
N GLY A 13 11.83 -13.80 1.16
CA GLY A 13 10.87 -14.90 1.20
C GLY A 13 11.42 -16.21 0.62
N CYS A 14 11.14 -17.33 1.27
CA CYS A 14 11.41 -18.68 0.75
C CYS A 14 10.30 -19.67 1.16
N SER A 15 10.38 -20.93 0.69
CA SER A 15 9.38 -21.97 1.00
C SER A 15 9.31 -22.36 2.48
N LYS A 16 10.23 -21.88 3.32
CA LYS A 16 10.29 -22.14 4.76
C LYS A 16 9.83 -20.96 5.62
N GLY A 17 9.58 -19.79 5.02
CA GLY A 17 9.24 -18.57 5.74
C GLY A 17 9.82 -17.32 5.08
N PHE A 18 9.65 -16.18 5.74
CA PHE A 18 10.19 -14.91 5.31
C PHE A 18 10.88 -14.18 6.48
N GLU A 19 11.82 -13.30 6.16
CA GLU A 19 12.54 -12.45 7.12
C GLU A 19 12.49 -11.00 6.63
N ILE A 20 12.22 -10.05 7.54
CA ILE A 20 12.20 -8.62 7.23
C ILE A 20 13.31 -7.94 8.01
N VAL A 21 14.28 -7.38 7.29
CA VAL A 21 15.42 -6.65 7.85
C VAL A 21 15.23 -5.18 7.57
N ASP A 22 15.24 -4.34 8.59
CA ASP A 22 15.31 -2.89 8.41
C ASP A 22 16.73 -2.51 7.97
N LEU A 23 16.88 -1.87 6.81
CA LEU A 23 18.17 -1.55 6.21
C LEU A 23 18.86 -0.34 6.86
N GLU A 24 18.12 0.50 7.60
CA GLU A 24 18.69 1.67 8.29
C GLU A 24 19.24 1.28 9.66
N THR A 25 18.51 0.44 10.38
CA THR A 25 18.87 0.01 11.75
C THR A 25 19.57 -1.35 11.77
N LEU A 26 19.47 -2.14 10.70
CA LEU A 26 19.81 -3.56 10.66
C LEU A 26 19.05 -4.39 11.71
N GLU A 27 17.98 -3.83 12.30
CA GLU A 27 17.15 -4.50 13.29
C GLU A 27 15.88 -5.06 12.67
N THR A 28 15.40 -6.18 13.20
CA THR A 28 14.04 -6.64 12.91
C THR A 28 13.06 -5.78 13.70
N GLN A 29 12.38 -4.85 13.03
CA GLN A 29 11.38 -3.95 13.65
C GLN A 29 10.32 -4.69 14.48
N PRO A 30 9.84 -4.12 15.60
CA PRO A 30 8.90 -4.75 16.53
C PRO A 30 7.44 -4.62 16.08
N LEU A 31 7.15 -4.66 14.78
CA LEU A 31 5.76 -4.91 14.37
C LEU A 31 5.40 -6.31 14.88
N LEU A 32 4.43 -6.37 15.79
CA LEU A 32 4.00 -7.64 16.40
C LEU A 32 3.51 -8.61 15.31
N ASP A 33 2.80 -8.05 14.31
CA ASP A 33 2.21 -8.79 13.20
C ASP A 33 2.45 -8.09 11.84
N PHE A 34 2.59 -8.90 10.79
CA PHE A 34 2.64 -8.50 9.39
C PHE A 34 1.43 -9.07 8.65
N LEU A 35 0.81 -8.29 7.76
CA LEU A 35 -0.23 -8.78 6.85
C LEU A 35 0.44 -9.31 5.58
N LEU A 36 0.32 -10.60 5.30
CA LEU A 36 0.74 -11.19 4.02
C LEU A 36 -0.42 -11.12 3.04
N CYS A 37 -0.20 -10.51 1.88
CA CYS A 37 -1.19 -10.42 0.80
C CYS A 37 -0.72 -11.27 -0.38
N TYR A 38 -1.38 -12.40 -0.61
CA TYR A 38 -1.33 -13.16 -1.85
C TYR A 38 -2.45 -12.70 -2.78
N ASP A 39 -2.41 -13.13 -4.04
CA ASP A 39 -3.44 -12.84 -5.05
C ASP A 39 -4.79 -13.54 -4.77
N GLU A 40 -4.81 -14.60 -3.95
CA GLU A 40 -6.07 -15.27 -3.57
C GLU A 40 -6.53 -14.94 -2.14
N PHE A 41 -5.60 -14.69 -1.22
CA PHE A 41 -5.92 -14.51 0.20
C PHE A 41 -4.89 -13.66 0.96
N ALA A 42 -5.29 -13.21 2.15
CA ALA A 42 -4.42 -12.52 3.09
C ALA A 42 -4.65 -12.94 4.55
N PHE A 43 -3.57 -12.96 5.33
CA PHE A 43 -3.60 -13.31 6.75
C PHE A 43 -2.43 -12.67 7.51
N TYR A 44 -2.57 -12.59 8.84
CA TYR A 44 -1.53 -12.07 9.70
C TYR A 44 -0.54 -13.15 10.15
N VAL A 45 0.71 -12.74 10.25
CA VAL A 45 1.83 -13.55 10.76
C VAL A 45 2.64 -12.75 11.74
N GLU A 46 3.17 -13.40 12.76
CA GLU A 46 4.15 -12.80 13.67
C GLU A 46 5.52 -12.67 12.98
N LYS A 47 6.45 -11.97 13.64
CA LYS A 47 7.87 -11.93 13.23
C LYS A 47 8.54 -13.30 13.10
N SER A 48 8.00 -14.32 13.77
CA SER A 48 8.47 -15.71 13.68
C SER A 48 7.99 -16.44 12.43
N GLY A 49 7.10 -15.82 11.63
CA GLY A 49 6.44 -16.42 10.49
C GLY A 49 5.23 -17.29 10.85
N ARG A 50 4.92 -17.46 12.15
CA ARG A 50 3.71 -18.19 12.57
C ARG A 50 2.48 -17.33 12.31
N ARG A 51 1.40 -17.95 11.85
CA ARG A 51 0.10 -17.30 11.70
C ARG A 51 -0.35 -16.71 13.05
N SER A 52 -0.58 -15.41 13.08
CA SER A 52 -1.26 -14.72 14.17
C SER A 52 -2.71 -14.43 13.80
N LYS A 53 -3.49 -13.92 14.76
CA LYS A 53 -4.92 -13.60 14.61
C LYS A 53 -5.68 -14.71 13.89
N ALA A 54 -5.81 -15.88 14.52
CA ALA A 54 -6.36 -17.09 13.90
C ALA A 54 -7.70 -16.87 13.15
N ASN A 55 -8.56 -15.98 13.65
CA ASN A 55 -9.87 -15.67 13.05
C ASN A 55 -9.80 -14.67 11.89
N PHE A 56 -8.68 -13.98 11.69
CA PHE A 56 -8.48 -13.08 10.57
C PHE A 56 -7.98 -13.89 9.37
N PHE A 57 -8.83 -13.97 8.35
CA PHE A 57 -8.49 -14.55 7.06
C PHE A 57 -9.33 -13.89 5.98
N VAL A 58 -8.68 -13.31 4.98
CA VAL A 58 -9.33 -12.62 3.87
C VAL A 58 -9.16 -13.48 2.63
N HIS A 59 -10.26 -13.78 1.95
CA HIS A 59 -10.25 -14.18 0.55
C HIS A 59 -10.56 -12.95 -0.29
N TRP A 60 -9.73 -12.68 -1.30
CA TRP A 60 -10.01 -11.59 -2.23
C TRP A 60 -11.14 -12.00 -3.18
N GLU A 61 -11.94 -11.03 -3.62
CA GLU A 61 -12.99 -11.28 -4.61
C GLU A 61 -12.41 -11.37 -6.03
N GLY A 62 -11.24 -10.77 -6.25
CA GLY A 62 -10.50 -10.77 -7.51
C GLY A 62 -9.17 -11.52 -7.43
N ALA A 63 -8.28 -11.23 -8.39
CA ALA A 63 -6.90 -11.71 -8.40
C ALA A 63 -5.96 -10.49 -8.39
N PRO A 64 -5.76 -9.83 -7.23
CA PRO A 64 -5.03 -8.59 -7.17
C PRO A 64 -3.57 -8.75 -7.63
N VAL A 65 -3.12 -7.83 -8.46
CA VAL A 65 -1.75 -7.78 -8.99
C VAL A 65 -0.87 -6.78 -8.25
N GLY A 66 -1.44 -6.03 -7.31
CA GLY A 66 -0.75 -5.05 -6.50
C GLY A 66 -1.52 -4.66 -5.25
N PHE A 67 -0.81 -4.24 -4.21
CA PHE A 67 -1.40 -3.84 -2.93
C PHE A 67 -0.82 -2.50 -2.47
N ALA A 68 -1.68 -1.68 -1.86
CA ALA A 68 -1.27 -0.45 -1.18
C ALA A 68 -1.87 -0.41 0.22
N LEU A 69 -1.13 0.11 1.19
CA LEU A 69 -1.59 0.27 2.56
C LEU A 69 -1.83 1.76 2.84
N GLN A 70 -3.08 2.11 3.15
CA GLN A 70 -3.46 3.43 3.62
C GLN A 70 -4.30 3.25 4.88
N VAL A 71 -3.62 3.20 6.02
CA VAL A 71 -4.24 2.90 7.32
C VAL A 71 -5.50 3.75 7.54
N PRO A 72 -6.64 3.13 7.90
CA PRO A 72 -6.80 1.74 8.36
C PRO A 72 -7.16 0.71 7.26
N TYR A 73 -6.86 0.97 6.00
CA TYR A 73 -7.28 0.14 4.86
C TYR A 73 -6.12 -0.44 4.05
N VAL A 74 -6.32 -1.67 3.58
CA VAL A 74 -5.54 -2.27 2.50
C VAL A 74 -6.35 -2.16 1.20
N LEU A 75 -5.68 -1.76 0.13
CA LEU A 75 -6.23 -1.65 -1.21
C LEU A 75 -5.61 -2.75 -2.07
N ALA A 76 -6.44 -3.62 -2.64
CA ALA A 76 -6.04 -4.70 -3.52
C ALA A 76 -6.45 -4.35 -4.96
N PHE A 77 -5.47 -4.20 -5.85
CA PHE A 77 -5.66 -3.77 -7.23
C PHE A 77 -5.81 -4.96 -8.15
N ASP A 78 -7.03 -5.25 -8.57
CA ASP A 78 -7.35 -6.14 -9.68
C ASP A 78 -7.43 -5.30 -10.99
N PRO A 79 -7.13 -5.86 -12.18
CA PRO A 79 -7.28 -5.13 -13.44
C PRO A 79 -8.66 -4.51 -13.69
N MET A 80 -9.72 -5.05 -13.07
CA MET A 80 -11.11 -4.66 -13.26
C MET A 80 -11.69 -3.84 -12.09
N PHE A 81 -11.07 -3.85 -10.92
CA PHE A 81 -11.53 -3.06 -9.77
C PHE A 81 -10.45 -2.92 -8.69
N VAL A 82 -10.68 -2.02 -7.76
CA VAL A 82 -9.90 -1.95 -6.51
C VAL A 82 -10.79 -2.36 -5.36
N GLU A 83 -10.34 -3.36 -4.62
CA GLU A 83 -10.99 -3.87 -3.43
C GLU A 83 -10.39 -3.18 -2.19
N VAL A 84 -11.21 -2.57 -1.35
CA VAL A 84 -10.76 -1.85 -0.14
C VAL A 84 -11.26 -2.58 1.09
N ARG A 85 -10.34 -3.11 1.91
CA ARG A 85 -10.67 -3.85 3.14
C ARG A 85 -10.07 -3.18 4.37
N HIS A 86 -10.80 -3.25 5.48
CA HIS A 86 -10.31 -2.78 6.77
C HIS A 86 -9.28 -3.77 7.32
N ILE A 87 -8.08 -3.28 7.70
CA ILE A 87 -6.95 -4.16 8.03
C ILE A 87 -7.16 -4.96 9.31
N GLU A 88 -7.97 -4.48 10.26
CA GLU A 88 -8.16 -5.19 11.52
C GLU A 88 -9.29 -6.22 11.47
N THR A 89 -10.33 -5.94 10.68
CA THR A 89 -11.57 -6.75 10.66
C THR A 89 -11.68 -7.61 9.41
N GLY A 90 -10.94 -7.30 8.34
CA GLY A 90 -10.99 -8.00 7.05
C GLY A 90 -12.26 -7.70 6.25
N VAL A 91 -13.15 -6.84 6.77
CA VAL A 91 -14.42 -6.50 6.15
C VAL A 91 -14.19 -5.67 4.90
N LEU A 92 -14.89 -6.05 3.82
CA LEU A 92 -14.97 -5.28 2.58
C LEU A 92 -15.67 -3.95 2.86
N SER A 93 -14.91 -2.87 2.77
CA SER A 93 -15.41 -1.51 2.99
C SER A 93 -15.91 -0.88 1.70
N GLN A 94 -15.24 -1.14 0.58
CA GLN A 94 -15.59 -0.57 -0.72
C GLN A 94 -15.05 -1.40 -1.89
N VAL A 95 -15.74 -1.34 -3.03
CA VAL A 95 -15.22 -1.74 -4.34
C VAL A 95 -15.23 -0.51 -5.26
N ILE A 96 -14.09 -0.18 -5.84
CA ILE A 96 -13.94 0.90 -6.83
C ILE A 96 -13.84 0.24 -8.20
N GLN A 97 -14.89 0.35 -9.01
CA GLN A 97 -14.93 -0.26 -10.33
C GLN A 97 -14.11 0.52 -11.35
N GLY A 98 -13.48 -0.18 -12.29
CA GLY A 98 -12.71 0.42 -13.36
C GLY A 98 -12.34 -0.58 -14.45
N ARG A 99 -11.49 -0.17 -15.39
CA ARG A 99 -10.87 -1.08 -16.35
C ARG A 99 -9.41 -0.69 -16.50
N HIS A 100 -8.55 -1.70 -16.62
CA HIS A 100 -7.10 -1.50 -16.68
C HIS A 100 -6.57 -0.74 -15.46
N MET A 101 -7.13 -1.01 -14.28
CA MET A 101 -6.66 -0.43 -13.03
C MET A 101 -5.24 -0.93 -12.74
N ARG A 102 -4.34 -0.02 -12.35
CA ARG A 102 -2.94 -0.33 -12.05
C ARG A 102 -2.46 0.50 -10.87
N LEU A 103 -1.76 -0.16 -9.95
CA LEU A 103 -1.03 0.53 -8.90
C LEU A 103 0.26 1.12 -9.48
N LEU A 104 0.40 2.44 -9.43
CA LEU A 104 1.60 3.14 -9.91
C LEU A 104 2.63 3.32 -8.79
N PHE A 105 2.17 3.73 -7.60
CA PHE A 105 3.00 3.93 -6.41
C PHE A 105 2.26 3.37 -5.20
N ALA A 106 2.90 2.47 -4.45
CA ALA A 106 2.34 1.86 -3.24
C ALA A 106 2.54 2.72 -1.97
N ASP A 107 3.51 3.63 -2.00
CA ASP A 107 3.79 4.61 -0.97
C ASP A 107 3.28 6.00 -1.37
N ARG A 108 3.31 6.96 -0.44
CA ARG A 108 3.09 8.37 -0.78
C ARG A 108 4.00 8.72 -1.97
N PRO A 109 3.45 9.20 -3.09
CA PRO A 109 4.28 9.65 -4.21
C PRO A 109 5.26 10.70 -3.68
N PRO A 110 6.48 10.78 -4.22
CA PRO A 110 7.38 11.88 -3.89
C PRO A 110 6.60 13.16 -4.10
N SER A 111 6.45 13.97 -3.05
CA SER A 111 5.90 15.32 -3.19
C SER A 111 6.74 15.98 -4.28
N LEU A 112 6.14 16.35 -5.42
CA LEU A 112 6.80 17.22 -6.39
C LEU A 112 7.30 18.40 -5.57
N GLY A 113 8.62 18.54 -5.45
CA GLY A 113 9.24 19.57 -4.66
C GLY A 113 8.67 20.90 -5.11
N SER A 114 7.91 21.54 -4.24
CA SER A 114 7.57 22.94 -4.39
C SER A 114 8.87 23.72 -4.25
N THR A 115 9.61 23.91 -5.34
CA THR A 115 10.45 25.09 -5.51
C THR A 115 9.51 26.28 -5.69
N GLY A 116 8.80 26.62 -4.61
CA GLY A 116 8.09 27.87 -4.43
C GLY A 116 9.00 28.78 -3.62
N ASP A 117 9.99 29.33 -4.32
CA ASP A 117 10.84 30.40 -3.80
C ASP A 117 9.96 31.60 -3.39
N ASN A 118 10.46 32.34 -2.41
CA ASN A 118 9.80 33.48 -1.80
C ASN A 118 9.22 34.48 -2.82
N MET A 119 7.90 34.55 -2.97
CA MET A 119 7.22 35.77 -3.44
C MET A 119 5.85 35.90 -2.78
N ALA A 120 5.86 36.44 -1.56
CA ALA A 120 4.69 37.11 -1.02
C ALA A 120 4.44 38.41 -1.81
N ARG A 121 3.13 38.71 -2.01
CA ARG A 121 2.49 39.97 -2.46
C ARG A 121 2.33 40.17 -3.97
N ASN A 122 1.11 39.88 -4.48
CA ASN A 122 0.19 40.94 -4.93
C ASN A 122 -1.23 40.41 -5.23
N PRO A 123 -2.31 40.97 -4.65
CA PRO A 123 -3.68 40.67 -5.06
C PRO A 123 -4.19 41.75 -6.03
N SER A 124 -4.02 41.57 -7.33
CA SER A 124 -4.82 42.29 -8.36
C SER A 124 -4.49 41.82 -9.78
N SER A 125 -5.52 41.86 -10.63
CA SER A 125 -5.55 41.71 -12.10
C SER A 125 -5.73 40.30 -12.68
N TYR A 126 -7.00 39.91 -12.87
CA TYR A 126 -7.38 39.11 -14.04
C TYR A 126 -7.90 40.06 -15.12
N PRO A 127 -7.40 40.02 -16.37
CA PRO A 127 -8.13 40.55 -17.51
C PRO A 127 -9.05 39.46 -18.13
N PRO A 128 -10.19 39.83 -18.72
CA PRO A 128 -11.16 38.87 -19.25
C PRO A 128 -10.69 38.24 -20.58
N GLN A 129 -10.89 36.94 -20.75
CA GLN A 129 -10.64 36.24 -22.03
C GLN A 129 -11.78 36.54 -23.02
N ARG A 130 -11.42 36.96 -24.26
CA ARG A 130 -12.34 37.00 -25.40
C ARG A 130 -12.57 35.57 -25.92
N VAL A 131 -13.83 35.21 -26.06
CA VAL A 131 -14.32 33.98 -26.71
C VAL A 131 -14.22 34.16 -28.22
N GLY A 132 -13.64 33.18 -28.91
CA GLY A 132 -13.69 33.02 -30.36
C GLY A 132 -14.85 32.14 -30.79
#